data_AF-A0A921LQ43-F1
#
_entry.id   AF-A0A921LQ43-F1
#
_cell.length_a   1.000
_cell.length_b   1.000
_cell.length_c   1.000
_cell.angle_alpha   90.00
_cell.angle_beta   90.00
_cell.angle_gamma   90.00
#
_symmetry.space_group_name_H-M   'P 1'
#
loop_
_entity.id
_entity.type
_entity.pdbx_description
1 polymer ?
#
loop_
_entity_poly.entity_id
_entity_poly.type
_entity_poly.pdbx_seq_one_letter_code
_entity_poly.pdbx_strand_id
1 'polypeptide(L)' 'MLPCQKTCPHYCEGCHKTCTAWRTLQQRQQEDRQRKKEYLRRANEACRQMLHIYWQAGGYMGPQMGH' A
#
# COMPACT_ATOMS: atom_id res chain seq x y z
N MET A 1 11.40 13.17 5.66
CA MET A 1 11.63 14.18 4.60
C MET A 1 10.36 14.99 4.43
N LEU A 2 10.41 16.33 4.52
CA LEU A 2 9.25 17.21 4.33
C LEU A 2 9.14 17.60 2.85
N PRO A 3 8.25 16.98 2.06
CA PRO A 3 8.10 17.27 0.63
C PRO A 3 7.78 18.73 0.34
N CYS A 4 7.12 19.45 1.27
CA CYS A 4 6.93 20.90 1.15
C CYS A 4 8.22 21.69 0.89
N GLN A 5 9.36 21.26 1.44
CA GLN A 5 10.64 21.92 1.21
C GLN A 5 11.11 21.81 -0.25
N LYS A 6 10.67 20.78 -0.97
CA LYS A 6 11.09 20.50 -2.35
C LYS A 6 10.03 20.85 -3.39
N THR A 7 8.75 20.82 -3.02
CA THR A 7 7.62 20.85 -3.97
C THR A 7 6.65 21.99 -3.73
N CYS A 8 6.77 22.78 -2.65
CA CYS A 8 5.89 23.91 -2.40
C CYS A 8 6.48 25.19 -3.00
N PRO A 9 5.80 25.86 -3.95
CA PRO A 9 6.27 27.14 -4.50
C PRO A 9 6.26 28.28 -3.48
N HIS A 10 5.47 28.16 -2.41
CA HIS A 10 5.39 29.13 -1.30
C HIS A 10 5.92 28.53 0.01
N TYR A 11 7.03 27.80 -0.06
CA TYR A 11 7.61 27.18 1.13
C TYR A 11 8.01 28.24 2.17
N CYS A 12 7.57 28.03 3.41
CA CYS A 12 8.09 28.70 4.60
C CYS A 12 8.27 27.66 5.71
N GLU A 13 9.05 27.99 6.75
CA GLU A 13 9.23 27.09 7.87
C GLU A 13 7.87 26.75 8.52
N GLY A 14 7.56 25.46 8.65
CA GLY A 14 6.27 25.00 9.15
C GLY A 14 5.11 24.99 8.13
N CYS A 15 5.30 25.38 6.87
CA CYS A 15 4.21 25.49 5.90
C CYS A 15 3.44 24.18 5.69
N HIS A 16 4.07 23.02 5.86
CA HIS A 16 3.44 21.70 5.67
C HIS A 16 2.23 21.44 6.59
N LYS A 17 2.08 22.21 7.67
CA LYS A 17 0.92 22.11 8.57
C LYS A 17 -0.35 22.73 7.97
N THR A 18 -0.19 23.76 7.15
CA THR A 18 -1.29 24.56 6.58
C THR A 18 -1.30 24.59 5.05
N CYS A 19 -0.30 24.01 4.39
CA CYS A 19 -0.14 24.04 2.94
C CYS A 19 -1.23 23.22 2.24
N THR A 20 -2.07 23.92 1.47
CA THR A 20 -3.14 23.31 0.67
C THR A 20 -2.59 22.34 -0.37
N ALA A 21 -1.53 22.72 -1.09
CA ALA A 21 -0.90 21.86 -2.10
C ALA A 21 -0.39 20.53 -1.49
N TRP A 22 0.15 20.59 -0.27
CA TRP A 22 0.59 19.39 0.45
C TRP A 22 -0.57 18.51 0.89
N ARG A 23 -1.65 19.11 1.41
CA ARG A 23 -2.87 18.36 1.77
C ARG A 23 -3.44 17.65 0.54
N THR A 24 -3.52 18.32 -0.61
CA THR A 24 -3.98 17.71 -1.86
C THR A 24 -3.07 16.58 -2.32
N LEU A 25 -1.74 16.75 -2.25
CA LEU A 25 -0.80 15.68 -2.59
C LEU A 25 -0.94 14.48 -1.63
N GLN A 26 -1.12 14.72 -0.34
CA GLN A 26 -1.30 13.68 0.66
C GLN A 26 -2.59 12.88 0.43
N GLN A 27 -3.68 13.55 0.05
CA GLN A 27 -4.94 12.90 -0.33
C GLN A 27 -4.76 12.00 -1.55
N ARG A 28 -4.16 12.52 -2.63
CA ARG A 28 -3.86 11.73 -3.84
C ARG A 28 -3.01 10.50 -3.52
N GLN A 29 -1.95 10.66 -2.74
CA GLN A 29 -1.11 9.54 -2.32
C GLN A 29 -1.84 8.54 -1.43
N GLN A 30 -2.81 8.99 -0.63
CA GLN A 30 -3.64 8.08 0.15
C GLN A 30 -4.55 7.27 -0.77
N GLU A 31 -5.21 7.92 -1.74
CA GLU A 31 -6.05 7.23 -2.73
C GLU A 31 -5.25 6.21 -3.54
N ASP A 32 -4.06 6.59 -4.03
CA ASP A 32 -3.17 5.67 -4.76
C ASP A 32 -2.73 4.49 -3.90
N ARG A 33 -2.41 4.72 -2.62
CA ARG A 33 -2.07 3.64 -1.69
C ARG A 33 -3.25 2.71 -1.46
N GLN A 34 -4.47 3.24 -1.32
CA GLN A 34 -5.66 2.40 -1.17
C GLN A 34 -5.91 1.56 -2.43
N ARG A 35 -5.79 2.15 -3.62
CA ARG A 35 -5.93 1.43 -4.89
C ARG A 35 -4.90 0.31 -5.04
N LYS A 36 -3.62 0.60 -4.77
CA LYS A 36 -2.55 -0.40 -4.82
C LYS A 36 -2.77 -1.52 -3.80
N LYS A 37 -3.18 -1.17 -2.58
CA LYS A 37 -3.50 -2.15 -1.53
C LYS A 37 -4.65 -3.07 -1.95
N GLU A 38 -5.70 -2.51 -2.55
CA GLU A 38 -6.83 -3.30 -3.03
C GLU A 38 -6.45 -4.25 -4.17
N TYR A 39 -5.65 -3.77 -5.13
CA TYR A 39 -5.12 -4.60 -6.19
C TYR A 39 -4.32 -5.79 -5.62
N LEU A 40 -3.37 -5.51 -4.72
CA LEU A 40 -2.55 -6.55 -4.08
C LEU A 40 -3.41 -7.51 -3.23
N ARG A 41 -4.46 -7.02 -2.58
CA ARG A 41 -5.40 -7.86 -1.81
C ARG A 41 -6.05 -8.89 -2.72
N ARG A 42 -6.62 -8.46 -3.85
CA ARG A 42 -7.29 -9.37 -4.81
C ARG A 42 -6.32 -10.36 -5.43
N ALA A 43 -5.14 -9.90 -5.83
CA ALA A 43 -4.11 -10.79 -6.38
C ALA A 43 -3.67 -11.84 -5.35
N ASN A 44 -3.45 -11.44 -4.10
CA ASN A 44 -3.10 -12.36 -3.03
C ASN A 44 -4.22 -13.34 -2.69
N GLU A 45 -5.48 -12.91 -2.75
CA GLU A 45 -6.63 -13.79 -2.53
C GLU A 45 -6.70 -14.91 -3.58
N ALA A 46 -6.55 -14.56 -4.86
CA ALA A 46 -6.52 -15.55 -5.94
C ALA A 46 -5.36 -16.56 -5.76
N CYS A 47 -4.16 -16.08 -5.42
CA CYS A 47 -3.03 -16.94 -5.12
C CYS A 47 -3.30 -17.86 -3.91
N ARG A 48 -3.90 -17.33 -2.83
CA ARG A 48 -4.25 -18.11 -1.64
C ARG A 48 -5.27 -19.19 -1.94
N GLN A 49 -6.30 -18.88 -2.73
CA GLN A 49 -7.31 -19.85 -3.16
C GLN A 49 -6.69 -20.98 -3.98
N MET A 50 -5.81 -20.64 -4.94
CA MET A 50 -5.10 -21.64 -5.75
C MET A 50 -4.19 -22.54 -4.89
N LEU A 51 -3.43 -21.94 -3.97
CA LEU A 51 -2.59 -22.69 -3.02
C LEU A 51 -3.43 -23.63 -2.14
N HIS A 52 -4.59 -23.18 -1.68
CA HIS A 52 -5.50 -24.00 -0.88
C HIS A 52 -6.03 -25.21 -1.67
N ILE A 53 -6.44 -25.01 -2.93
CA ILE A 53 -6.89 -26.10 -3.81
C ILE A 53 -5.75 -27.09 -4.05
N TYR A 54 -4.54 -26.60 -4.32
CA TYR A 54 -3.37 -27.45 -4.53
C TYR A 54 -3.04 -28.28 -3.28
N TRP A 55 -3.11 -27.66 -2.08
CA TRP A 55 -2.96 -28.35 -0.80
C TRP A 55 -4.03 -29.44 -0.60
N GLN A 56 -5.29 -29.13 -0.87
CA GLN A 56 -6.40 -30.10 -0.75
C GLN A 56 -6.27 -31.27 -1.72
N ALA A 57 -5.72 -31.02 -2.91
CA ALA A 57 -5.45 -32.05 -3.92
C ALA A 57 -4.21 -32.91 -3.63
N GLY A 58 -3.54 -32.72 -2.48
CA GLY A 58 -2.33 -33.47 -2.11
C GLY A 58 -1.05 -32.97 -2.76
N GLY A 59 -1.08 -31.79 -3.39
CA GLY A 59 0.06 -31.14 -4.01
C GLY A 59 1.01 -30.51 -2.98
N TYR A 60 2.14 -31.19 -2.76
CA TYR A 60 3.38 -30.78 -2.05
C TYR A 60 3.25 -30.18 -0.63
N MET A 61 3.65 -31.02 0.36
CA MET A 61 3.90 -30.66 1.76
C MET A 61 5.11 -29.72 1.90
N GLY A 62 4.87 -28.42 2.06
CA GLY A 62 5.87 -27.47 2.58
C GLY A 62 5.85 -27.43 4.12
N PRO A 63 6.93 -27.00 4.80
CA PRO A 63 7.10 -27.21 6.23
C PRO A 63 6.01 -26.52 7.05
N GLN A 64 5.43 -27.30 7.95
CA GLN A 64 4.46 -26.94 8.96
C GLN A 64 5.06 -25.80 9.81
N MET A 65 4.65 -24.56 9.58
CA MET A 65 5.01 -23.47 10.49
C MET A 65 4.14 -23.62 11.74
N GLY A 66 4.69 -24.35 12.72
CA GLY A 66 4.12 -24.48 14.06
C GLY A 66 4.01 -23.12 14.75
N HIS A 67 2.94 -23.01 15.54
CA HIS A 67 2.58 -21.88 16.41
C HIS A 67 3.72 -21.47 17.36
#